data_AF-B9MK23-F1
#
_entry.id   AF-B9MK23-F1
#
_cell.length_a   1.000
_cell.length_b   1.000
_cell.length_c   1.000
_cell.angle_alpha   90.00
_cell.angle_beta   90.00
_cell.angle_gamma   90.00
#
_symmetry.space_group_name_H-M   'P 1'
#
loop_
_entity.id
_entity.type
_entity.pdbx_description
1 polymer ?
#
loop_
_entity_poly.entity_id
_entity_poly.type
_entity_poly.pdbx_seq_one_letter_code
_entity_poly.pdbx_strand_id
1 'polypeptide(L)'
;MANVFLFFIGFVGGVASLLLYLKFHFPKVSKKSSIKLGPTVRSFDELKEMFSSTKEDVENELNSYLEFSTIEKGKKLAERVFCHVTVCLGILASLERFGVNPSEVLEKLKNENIVQEKCKR
;
A
#
# COMPACT_ATOMS: atom_id res chain seq x y z
N MET A 1 -47.01 -39.61 -2.15
CA MET A 1 -46.82 -38.20 -1.75
C MET A 1 -45.92 -38.04 -0.52
N ALA A 2 -46.03 -38.88 0.52
CA ALA A 2 -45.23 -38.77 1.76
C ALA A 2 -43.70 -38.73 1.58
N ASN A 3 -43.13 -39.53 0.67
CA ASN A 3 -41.68 -39.54 0.42
C ASN A 3 -41.12 -38.23 -0.14
N VAL A 4 -41.93 -37.49 -0.91
CA VAL A 4 -41.52 -36.20 -1.47
C VAL A 4 -41.43 -35.16 -0.35
N PHE A 5 -42.39 -35.16 0.58
CA PHE A 5 -42.37 -34.28 1.75
C PHE A 5 -41.19 -34.55 2.67
N LEU A 6 -40.84 -35.82 2.92
CA LEU A 6 -39.66 -36.18 3.71
C LEU A 6 -38.36 -35.72 3.05
N PHE A 7 -38.27 -35.80 1.71
CA PHE A 7 -37.13 -35.29 0.97
C PHE A 7 -36.99 -33.76 1.11
N PHE A 8 -38.10 -33.02 0.98
CA PHE A 8 -38.07 -31.56 1.15
C PHE A 8 -37.71 -31.14 2.59
N ILE A 9 -38.23 -31.83 3.61
CA ILE A 9 -37.90 -31.54 5.01
C ILE A 9 -36.42 -31.83 5.28
N GLY A 10 -35.90 -32.96 4.80
CA GLY A 10 -34.48 -33.30 4.93
C GLY A 10 -33.57 -32.35 4.16
N PHE A 11 -33.97 -31.94 2.95
CA PHE A 11 -33.21 -31.00 2.12
C PHE A 11 -33.15 -29.61 2.74
N VAL A 12 -34.30 -29.07 3.17
CA VAL A 12 -34.37 -27.75 3.83
C VAL A 12 -33.63 -27.77 5.16
N GLY A 13 -33.76 -28.84 5.95
CA GLY A 13 -33.02 -29.02 7.20
C GLY A 13 -31.51 -29.13 7.00
N GLY A 14 -31.06 -29.83 5.95
CA GLY A 14 -29.66 -29.96 5.57
C GLY A 14 -29.06 -28.62 5.13
N VAL A 15 -29.76 -27.87 4.28
CA VAL A 15 -29.32 -26.53 3.82
C VAL A 15 -29.27 -25.55 4.99
N ALA A 16 -30.27 -25.55 5.88
CA ALA A 16 -30.28 -24.69 7.07
C ALA A 16 -29.14 -25.03 8.04
N SER A 17 -28.87 -26.33 8.26
CA SER A 17 -27.76 -26.81 9.10
C SER A 17 -26.40 -26.43 8.52
N LEU A 18 -26.23 -26.54 7.19
CA LEU A 18 -25.01 -26.14 6.50
C LEU A 18 -24.76 -24.63 6.59
N LEU A 19 -25.82 -23.81 6.43
CA LEU A 19 -25.73 -22.35 6.57
C LEU A 19 -25.39 -21.93 8.01
N LEU A 20 -25.98 -22.58 9.01
CA LEU A 20 -25.66 -22.35 10.41
C LEU A 20 -24.23 -22.78 10.74
N TYR A 21 -23.78 -23.92 10.21
CA TYR A 21 -22.41 -24.41 10.36
C TYR A 21 -21.40 -23.43 9.75
N LEU A 22 -21.62 -22.98 8.50
CA LEU A 22 -20.77 -21.95 7.88
C LEU A 22 -20.78 -20.66 8.69
N LYS A 23 -21.93 -20.22 9.22
CA LYS A 23 -22.02 -18.98 10.00
C LYS A 23 -21.32 -19.07 11.37
N PHE A 24 -21.28 -20.25 11.99
CA PHE A 24 -20.57 -20.49 13.25
C PHE A 24 -19.08 -20.75 13.06
N HIS A 25 -18.68 -21.51 12.02
CA HIS A 25 -17.27 -21.84 11.74
C HIS A 25 -16.52 -20.77 10.94
N PHE A 26 -17.23 -19.87 10.26
CA PHE A 26 -16.67 -18.60 9.79
C PHE A 26 -17.18 -17.49 10.73
N PRO A 27 -16.62 -17.35 11.94
CA PRO A 27 -16.90 -16.19 12.76
C PRO A 27 -16.42 -15.00 11.96
N LYS A 28 -17.39 -14.28 11.39
CA LYS A 28 -17.32 -12.95 10.79
C LYS A 28 -15.90 -12.40 10.94
N VAL A 29 -15.03 -12.77 9.98
CA VAL A 29 -13.60 -12.42 10.02
C VAL A 29 -13.59 -10.96 10.34
N SER A 30 -13.02 -10.63 11.51
CA SER A 30 -13.14 -9.33 12.14
C SER A 30 -13.11 -8.29 11.03
N LYS A 31 -14.11 -7.40 10.98
CA LYS A 31 -13.99 -6.17 10.20
C LYS A 31 -12.56 -5.70 10.46
N LYS A 32 -11.67 -5.90 9.48
CA LYS A 32 -10.31 -5.36 9.57
C LYS A 32 -10.60 -3.93 9.93
N SER A 33 -10.14 -3.51 11.11
CA SER A 33 -10.13 -2.09 11.46
C SER A 33 -9.69 -1.43 10.16
N SER A 34 -10.57 -0.61 9.60
CA SER A 34 -10.23 0.18 8.44
C SER A 34 -9.02 0.94 8.92
N ILE A 35 -7.83 0.42 8.63
CA ILE A 35 -6.57 1.05 8.98
C ILE A 35 -6.77 2.41 8.36
N LYS A 36 -6.87 3.43 9.21
CA LYS A 36 -6.78 4.79 8.74
C LYS A 36 -5.37 4.90 8.18
N LEU A 37 -5.24 4.51 6.91
CA LEU A 37 -4.18 4.88 5.98
C LEU A 37 -4.33 6.36 5.61
N GLY A 38 -4.96 7.15 6.49
CA GLY A 38 -4.86 8.59 6.42
C GLY A 38 -3.46 8.93 6.90
N PRO A 39 -2.68 9.72 6.16
CA PRO A 39 -1.42 10.21 6.68
C PRO A 39 -1.72 10.91 8.00
N THR A 40 -1.23 10.35 9.12
CA THR A 40 -1.09 11.13 10.35
C THR A 40 -0.39 12.42 9.95
N VAL A 41 -0.92 13.57 10.37
CA VAL A 41 -0.32 14.87 10.04
C VAL A 41 1.05 14.91 10.72
N ARG A 42 2.08 14.55 9.97
CA ARG A 42 3.49 14.60 10.38
C ARG A 42 4.03 15.99 10.11
N SER A 43 5.00 16.42 10.89
CA SER A 43 5.67 17.71 10.66
C SER A 43 6.56 17.62 9.41
N PHE A 44 6.92 18.78 8.85
CA PHE A 44 7.83 18.83 7.70
C PHE A 44 9.22 18.27 8.06
N ASP A 45 9.71 18.55 9.28
CA ASP A 45 10.99 18.04 9.76
C ASP A 45 10.99 16.51 9.88
N GLU A 46 9.88 15.93 10.38
CA GLU A 46 9.71 14.49 10.46
C GLU A 46 9.66 13.85 9.05
N LEU A 47 8.96 14.47 8.10
CA LEU A 47 8.94 14.01 6.71
C LEU A 47 10.32 14.08 6.04
N LYS A 48 11.12 15.10 6.37
CA LYS A 48 12.50 15.24 5.88
C LYS A 48 13.40 14.13 6.44
N GLU A 49 13.28 13.80 7.72
CA GLU A 49 14.02 12.69 8.32
C GLU A 49 13.62 11.34 7.69
N MET A 50 12.30 11.10 7.54
CA MET A 50 11.78 9.92 6.86
C MET A 50 12.24 9.82 5.42
N PHE A 51 12.40 10.94 4.70
CA PHE A 51 12.88 10.94 3.32
C PHE A 51 14.30 10.38 3.25
N SER A 52 15.20 10.85 4.12
CA SER A 52 16.59 10.36 4.18
C SER A 52 16.63 8.86 4.50
N SER A 53 15.88 8.42 5.52
CA SER A 53 15.84 7.01 5.93
C SER A 53 15.25 6.10 4.85
N THR A 54 14.12 6.48 4.25
CA THR A 54 13.48 5.66 3.21
C THR A 54 14.29 5.61 1.92
N LYS A 55 15.08 6.65 1.62
CA LYS A 55 16.02 6.65 0.50
C LYS A 55 17.11 5.60 0.70
N GLU A 56 17.73 5.59 1.89
CA GLU A 56 18.75 4.61 2.25
C GLU A 56 18.20 3.17 2.19
N ASP A 57 16.99 2.95 2.70
CA ASP A 57 16.31 1.66 2.61
C ASP A 57 16.12 1.18 1.16
N VAL A 58 15.72 2.10 0.26
CA VAL A 58 15.53 1.79 -1.16
C VAL A 58 16.87 1.46 -1.82
N GLU A 59 17.92 2.24 -1.56
CA GLU A 59 19.26 1.99 -2.11
C GLU A 59 19.82 0.64 -1.64
N ASN A 60 19.66 0.31 -0.36
CA ASN A 60 20.11 -0.95 0.21
C ASN A 60 19.36 -2.16 -0.38
N GLU A 61 18.02 -2.08 -0.47
CA GLU A 61 17.22 -3.17 -1.04
C GLU A 61 17.44 -3.29 -2.55
N LEU A 62 17.68 -2.19 -3.26
CA LEU A 62 18.02 -2.20 -4.68
C LEU A 62 19.36 -2.90 -4.91
N ASN A 63 20.38 -2.59 -4.12
CA ASN A 63 21.68 -3.28 -4.20
C ASN A 63 21.52 -4.79 -3.94
N SER A 64 20.79 -5.16 -2.89
CA SER A 64 20.46 -6.56 -2.58
C SER A 64 19.71 -7.26 -3.73
N TYR A 65 18.79 -6.55 -4.39
CA TYR A 65 18.04 -7.07 -5.54
C TYR A 65 18.92 -7.25 -6.77
N LEU A 66 19.85 -6.31 -7.04
CA LEU A 66 20.79 -6.39 -8.15
C LEU A 66 21.82 -7.51 -7.97
N GLU A 67 22.26 -7.76 -6.74
CA GLU A 67 23.13 -8.91 -6.42
C GLU A 67 22.45 -10.26 -6.68
N PHE A 68 21.16 -10.37 -6.35
CA PHE A 68 20.40 -11.59 -6.60
C PHE A 68 18.91 -11.30 -6.75
N SER A 69 18.44 -11.24 -8.01
CA SER A 69 17.05 -10.87 -8.31
C SER A 69 16.08 -12.03 -8.11
N THR A 70 15.32 -11.99 -7.01
CA THR A 70 14.22 -12.94 -6.75
C THR A 70 12.89 -12.22 -6.67
N ILE A 71 11.80 -12.95 -6.88
CA ILE A 71 10.43 -12.40 -6.72
C ILE A 71 10.23 -11.81 -5.32
N GLU A 72 10.75 -12.47 -4.27
CA GLU A 72 10.59 -12.01 -2.90
C GLU A 72 11.36 -10.72 -2.62
N LYS A 73 12.61 -10.61 -3.08
CA LYS A 73 13.36 -9.35 -3.02
C LYS A 73 12.71 -8.25 -3.87
N GLY A 74 12.16 -8.61 -5.03
CA GLY A 74 11.41 -7.67 -5.87
C GLY A 74 10.17 -7.10 -5.16
N LYS A 75 9.44 -7.93 -4.39
CA LYS A 75 8.33 -7.46 -3.55
C LYS A 75 8.80 -6.51 -2.45
N LYS A 76 9.89 -6.85 -1.75
CA LYS A 76 10.47 -5.98 -0.71
C LYS A 76 10.93 -4.64 -1.28
N LEU A 77 11.59 -4.65 -2.44
CA LEU A 77 12.01 -3.43 -3.12
C LEU A 77 10.78 -2.56 -3.49
N ALA A 78 9.73 -3.16 -4.06
CA ALA A 78 8.51 -2.45 -4.38
C ALA A 78 7.85 -1.83 -3.14
N GLU A 79 7.83 -2.53 -2.01
CA GLU A 79 7.34 -2.00 -0.73
C GLU A 79 8.16 -0.79 -0.25
N ARG A 80 9.49 -0.88 -0.30
CA ARG A 80 10.38 0.24 0.08
C ARG A 80 10.21 1.45 -0.84
N VAL A 81 10.13 1.23 -2.15
CA VAL A 81 9.88 2.28 -3.15
C VAL A 81 8.53 2.94 -2.89
N PHE A 82 7.48 2.15 -2.62
CA PHE A 82 6.17 2.69 -2.30
C PHE A 82 6.18 3.56 -1.03
N CYS A 83 6.91 3.13 0.01
CA CYS A 83 7.09 3.91 1.22
C CYS A 83 7.79 5.25 0.92
N HIS A 84 8.88 5.23 0.16
CA HIS A 84 9.62 6.44 -0.23
C HIS A 84 8.74 7.41 -1.05
N VAL A 85 7.98 6.90 -2.02
CA VAL A 85 7.01 7.71 -2.80
C VAL A 85 5.96 8.36 -1.89
N THR A 86 5.46 7.62 -0.89
CA THR A 86 4.47 8.14 0.05
C THR A 86 5.03 9.30 0.87
N VAL A 87 6.30 9.22 1.30
CA VAL A 87 6.98 10.32 1.99
C VAL A 87 7.14 11.54 1.09
N CYS A 88 7.56 11.36 -0.16
CA CYS A 88 7.66 12.44 -1.14
C CYS A 88 6.32 13.16 -1.35
N LEU A 89 5.22 12.41 -1.47
CA LEU A 89 3.87 12.98 -1.56
C LEU A 89 3.49 13.76 -0.30
N GLY A 90 3.86 13.27 0.89
CA GLY A 90 3.67 13.98 2.15
C GLY A 90 4.43 15.32 2.21
N ILE A 91 5.65 15.35 1.68
CA ILE A 91 6.45 16.58 1.56
C ILE A 91 5.77 17.56 0.60
N LEU A 92 5.35 17.11 -0.58
CA LEU A 92 4.65 17.96 -1.56
C LEU A 92 3.35 18.53 -0.99
N ALA A 93 2.55 17.72 -0.30
CA ALA A 93 1.34 18.17 0.38
C ALA A 93 1.64 19.17 1.51
N SER A 94 2.79 19.04 2.17
CA SER A 94 3.24 20.01 3.19
C SER A 94 3.66 21.33 2.54
N LEU A 95 4.37 21.30 1.42
CA LEU A 95 4.74 22.49 0.65
C LEU A 95 3.51 23.26 0.16
N GLU A 96 2.48 22.54 -0.31
CA GLU A 96 1.20 23.15 -0.71
C GLU A 96 0.54 23.94 0.44
N ARG A 97 0.61 23.41 1.67
CA ARG A 97 0.11 24.11 2.88
C ARG A 97 0.91 25.37 3.22
N PHE A 98 2.17 25.45 2.82
CA PHE A 98 3.00 26.66 2.96
C PHE A 98 2.82 27.65 1.80
N GLY A 99 1.89 27.39 0.86
CA GLY A 99 1.62 28.27 -0.27
C GLY A 99 2.57 28.07 -1.46
N VAL A 100 3.36 26.99 -1.46
CA VAL A 100 4.24 26.63 -2.58
C VAL A 100 3.49 25.71 -3.53
N ASN A 101 3.53 26.01 -4.84
CA ASN A 101 2.88 25.17 -5.85
C ASN A 101 3.70 23.89 -6.11
N PRO A 102 3.20 22.69 -5.76
CA PRO A 102 3.94 21.44 -5.93
C PRO A 102 4.24 21.11 -7.39
N SER A 103 3.34 21.46 -8.31
CA SER A 103 3.50 21.23 -9.76
C SER A 103 4.64 22.05 -10.33
N GLU A 104 4.81 23.29 -9.87
CA GLU A 104 5.94 24.14 -10.27
C GLU A 104 7.26 23.58 -9.76
N VAL A 105 7.30 23.09 -8.52
CA VAL A 105 8.47 22.42 -7.94
C VAL A 105 8.83 21.17 -8.75
N LEU A 106 7.83 20.36 -9.12
CA LEU A 106 8.05 19.14 -9.91
C LEU A 106 8.58 19.44 -11.32
N GLU A 107 8.03 20.45 -11.99
CA GLU A 107 8.49 20.88 -13.31
C GLU A 107 9.91 21.46 -13.25
N LYS A 108 10.26 22.23 -12.21
CA LYS A 108 11.64 22.71 -12.00
C LYS A 108 12.62 21.56 -11.83
N LEU A 109 12.30 20.59 -10.96
CA LEU A 109 13.14 19.40 -10.73
C LEU A 109 13.32 18.55 -12.00
N LYS A 110 12.25 18.38 -12.77
CA LYS A 110 12.30 17.67 -14.06
C LYS A 110 13.23 18.37 -15.05
N ASN A 111 13.14 19.69 -15.16
CA ASN A 111 13.98 20.48 -16.05
C ASN A 111 15.46 20.49 -15.63
N GLU A 112 15.74 20.58 -14.33
CA GLU A 112 17.10 20.47 -13.79
C GLU A 112 17.73 19.09 -14.09
N ASN A 113 16.97 18.01 -13.91
CA ASN A 113 17.45 16.66 -14.25
C ASN A 113 17.73 16.49 -15.75
N ILE A 114 16.89 17.05 -16.63
CA ILE A 114 17.11 17.02 -18.08
C ILE A 114 18.39 17.79 -18.47
N VAL A 115 18.63 18.94 -17.82
CA VAL A 115 19.85 19.74 -18.04
C VAL A 115 21.08 18.97 -17.56
N GLN A 116 21.00 18.32 -16.40
CA GLN A 116 22.10 17.56 -15.84
C GLN A 116 22.43 16.28 -16.66
N GLU A 117 21.42 15.61 -17.20
CA GLU A 117 21.59 14.42 -18.05
C GLU A 117 22.20 14.77 -19.42
N LYS A 118 21.81 15.92 -20.00
CA LYS A 118 22.43 16.46 -21.23
C LYS A 118 23.86 16.93 -21.03
N CYS A 119 24.23 17.36 -19.82
CA CYS A 119 25.59 17.79 -19.51
C CYS A 119 26.54 16.63 -19.20
N LYS A 120 26.01 15.43 -18.93
CA LYS A 120 26.77 14.20 -18.65
C LYS A 120 26.97 13.29 -19.87
N ARG A 121 26.29 13.54 -20.99
CA ARG A 121 26.55 12.89 -22.29
C ARG A 121 27.59 13.68 -23.09
#